data_AF-A0A159Z366-F1
#
_entry.id   AF-A0A159Z366-F1
#
_cell.length_a   1.000
_cell.length_b   1.000
_cell.length_c   1.000
_cell.angle_alpha   90.00
_cell.angle_beta   90.00
_cell.angle_gamma   90.00
#
_symmetry.space_group_name_H-M   'P 1'
#
loop_
_entity.id
_entity.type
_entity.pdbx_description
1 polymer ?
#
loop_
_entity_poly.entity_id
_entity_poly.type
_entity_poly.pdbx_seq_one_letter_code
_entity_poly.pdbx_strand_id
1 'polypeptide(L)'
;MAKQKDFEAAIHDVISQTLKETSYRPHSFIQMVADRGAYDASLSLIRASKPSDGFTKLWELKRLDLTVEAVAVRPEFANLFTPDDIKVSNRRLAQYGYSSGGI
;
A
#
# COMPACT_ATOMS: atom_id res chain seq x y z
N MET A 1 4.04 -17.97 -7.51
CA MET A 1 3.67 -17.02 -8.57
C MET A 1 2.23 -16.50 -8.45
N ALA A 2 1.22 -17.34 -8.17
CA ALA A 2 -0.18 -16.88 -7.99
C ALA A 2 -0.31 -15.71 -7.00
N LYS A 3 0.27 -15.83 -5.80
CA LYS A 3 0.20 -14.79 -4.76
C LYS A 3 0.70 -13.40 -5.18
N GLN A 4 1.76 -13.32 -5.98
CA GLN A 4 2.26 -12.02 -6.44
C GLN A 4 1.30 -11.39 -7.44
N LYS A 5 0.75 -12.17 -8.37
CA LYS A 5 -0.27 -11.69 -9.30
C LYS A 5 -1.53 -11.22 -8.57
N ASP A 6 -1.94 -11.93 -7.52
CA ASP A 6 -3.07 -11.54 -6.69
C ASP A 6 -2.79 -10.23 -5.92
N PHE A 7 -1.56 -10.06 -5.44
CA PHE A 7 -1.11 -8.80 -4.83
C PHE A 7 -1.13 -7.65 -5.84
N GLU A 8 -0.61 -7.87 -7.06
CA GLU A 8 -0.62 -6.85 -8.11
C GLU A 8 -2.05 -6.46 -8.49
N ALA A 9 -2.97 -7.42 -8.61
CA ALA A 9 -4.39 -7.16 -8.81
C ALA A 9 -4.98 -6.32 -7.66
N ALA A 10 -4.66 -6.68 -6.41
CA ALA A 10 -5.08 -5.90 -5.25
C ALA A 10 -4.55 -4.46 -5.32
N ILE A 11 -3.30 -4.24 -5.74
CA ILE A 11 -2.72 -2.90 -5.93
C ILE A 11 -3.47 -2.10 -7.02
N HIS A 12 -3.85 -2.73 -8.12
CA HIS A 12 -4.68 -2.07 -9.14
C HIS A 12 -6.07 -1.71 -8.62
N ASP A 13 -6.67 -2.55 -7.78
CA ASP A 13 -7.97 -2.28 -7.16
C ASP A 13 -7.89 -1.09 -6.20
N VAL A 14 -6.84 -0.97 -5.38
CA VAL A 14 -6.66 0.21 -4.52
C VAL A 14 -6.44 1.50 -5.31
N ILE A 15 -5.71 1.44 -6.43
CA ILE A 15 -5.58 2.60 -7.33
C ILE A 15 -6.95 3.00 -7.88
N SER A 16 -7.74 2.03 -8.35
CA SER A 16 -9.08 2.24 -8.88
C SER A 16 -10.02 2.84 -7.82
N GLN A 17 -10.02 2.29 -6.60
CA GLN A 17 -10.80 2.80 -5.47
C GLN A 17 -10.35 4.21 -5.07
N THR A 18 -9.04 4.47 -5.00
CA THR A 18 -8.51 5.82 -4.70
C THR A 18 -9.03 6.85 -5.71
N LEU A 19 -9.01 6.52 -7.00
CA LEU A 19 -9.48 7.41 -8.07
C LEU A 19 -11.00 7.63 -8.07
N LYS A 20 -11.77 6.67 -7.57
CA LYS A 20 -13.25 6.72 -7.54
C LYS A 20 -13.81 7.33 -6.26
N GLU A 21 -13.18 7.03 -5.13
CA GLU A 21 -13.73 7.27 -3.80
C GLU A 21 -13.05 8.44 -3.08
N THR A 22 -12.02 9.03 -3.69
CA THR A 22 -11.28 10.16 -3.13
C THR A 22 -11.02 11.26 -4.15
N SER A 23 -10.68 12.46 -3.68
CA SER A 23 -10.21 13.56 -4.52
C SER A 23 -8.72 13.46 -4.89
N TYR A 24 -8.00 12.49 -4.32
CA TYR A 24 -6.56 12.32 -4.55
C TYR A 24 -6.29 11.47 -5.80
N ARG A 25 -5.33 11.90 -6.62
CA ARG A 25 -4.88 11.19 -7.81
C ARG A 25 -3.41 10.78 -7.67
N PRO A 26 -3.09 9.48 -7.49
CA PRO A 26 -1.73 9.02 -7.24
C PRO A 26 -0.91 8.89 -8.53
N HIS A 27 -0.76 9.97 -9.31
CA HIS A 27 -0.10 9.95 -10.63
C HIS A 27 1.30 9.33 -10.60
N SER A 28 2.15 9.74 -9.64
CA SER A 28 3.50 9.20 -9.50
C SER A 28 3.51 7.71 -9.21
N PHE A 29 2.58 7.22 -8.37
CA PHE A 29 2.50 5.79 -8.09
C PHE A 29 1.98 5.01 -9.30
N ILE A 30 0.99 5.53 -10.03
CA ILE A 30 0.49 4.91 -11.28
C ILE A 30 1.64 4.78 -12.30
N GLN A 31 2.48 5.81 -12.44
CA GLN A 31 3.67 5.74 -13.30
C GLN A 31 4.66 4.69 -12.80
N MET A 32 4.96 4.65 -11.50
CA MET A 32 5.83 3.61 -10.94
C MET A 32 5.30 2.20 -11.23
N VAL A 33 3.99 1.98 -11.09
CA VAL A 33 3.38 0.68 -11.39
C VAL A 33 3.50 0.34 -12.88
N ALA A 34 3.32 1.31 -13.78
CA ALA A 34 3.48 1.09 -15.21
C ALA A 34 4.93 0.76 -15.61
N ASP A 35 5.92 1.40 -14.98
CA ASP A 35 7.32 1.27 -15.36
C ASP A 35 7.99 -0.02 -14.85
N ARG A 36 7.65 -0.46 -13.64
CA ARG A 36 8.33 -1.58 -12.95
C ARG A 36 7.40 -2.61 -12.33
N GLY A 37 6.09 -2.48 -12.52
CA GLY A 37 5.09 -3.37 -11.94
C GLY A 37 4.70 -3.01 -10.50
N ALA A 38 3.52 -3.50 -10.10
CA ALA A 38 2.91 -3.13 -8.82
C ALA A 38 3.67 -3.65 -7.60
N TYR A 39 4.29 -4.83 -7.70
CA TYR A 39 5.09 -5.38 -6.60
C TYR A 39 6.34 -4.53 -6.31
N ASP A 40 7.18 -4.26 -7.31
CA ASP A 40 8.42 -3.50 -7.12
C ASP A 40 8.16 -2.02 -6.78
N ALA A 41 7.10 -1.43 -7.35
CA ALA A 41 6.66 -0.08 -6.97
C ALA A 41 6.25 -0.02 -5.50
N SER A 42 5.44 -0.99 -5.04
CA SER A 42 4.99 -1.09 -3.65
C SER A 42 6.15 -1.30 -2.68
N LEU A 43 7.06 -2.22 -3.02
CA LEU A 43 8.24 -2.52 -2.22
C LEU A 43 9.15 -1.29 -2.06
N SER A 44 9.30 -0.50 -3.13
CA SER A 44 10.06 0.75 -3.10
C SER A 44 9.47 1.77 -2.11
N LEU A 45 8.14 1.88 -2.02
CA LEU A 45 7.48 2.76 -1.06
C LEU A 45 7.59 2.26 0.39
N ILE A 46 7.45 0.96 0.61
CA ILE A 46 7.61 0.35 1.94
C ILE A 46 9.03 0.59 2.46
N ARG A 47 10.04 0.36 1.62
CA ARG A 47 11.47 0.49 2.00
C ARG A 47 12.01 1.92 2.03
N ALA A 48 11.23 2.91 1.61
CA ALA A 48 11.60 4.30 1.76
C ALA A 48 11.82 4.67 3.24
N SER A 49 12.68 5.63 3.53
CA SER A 49 12.94 6.06 4.91
C SER A 49 11.76 6.80 5.54
N LYS A 50 10.88 7.39 4.71
CA LYS A 50 9.70 8.15 5.12
C LYS A 50 8.45 7.60 4.40
N PRO A 51 7.26 7.75 5.00
CA PRO A 51 6.00 7.51 4.29
C PRO A 51 5.95 8.31 2.99
N SER A 52 5.30 7.74 1.98
CA SER A 52 5.10 8.44 0.72
C SER A 52 4.11 9.60 0.88
N ASP A 53 4.18 10.58 -0.02
CA ASP A 53 3.17 11.66 -0.06
C ASP A 53 1.76 11.08 -0.28
N GLY A 54 1.65 10.01 -1.08
CA GLY A 54 0.38 9.31 -1.29
C GLY A 54 -0.16 8.65 -0.03
N PHE A 55 0.71 8.05 0.80
CA PHE A 55 0.31 7.55 2.12
C PHE A 55 -0.25 8.66 2.99
N THR A 56 0.46 9.80 3.07
CA THR A 56 0.05 10.95 3.89
C THR A 56 -1.28 11.54 3.38
N LYS A 57 -1.46 11.65 2.07
CA LYS A 57 -2.72 12.11 1.47
C LYS A 57 -3.89 11.18 1.77
N LEU A 58 -3.68 9.86 1.67
CA LEU A 58 -4.70 8.88 2.03
C LEU A 58 -5.03 8.90 3.52
N TRP A 59 -4.05 9.16 4.39
CA TRP A 59 -4.29 9.39 5.81
C TRP A 59 -5.16 10.64 6.08
N GLU A 60 -4.85 11.78 5.46
CA GLU A 60 -5.66 13.00 5.55
C GLU A 60 -7.12 12.75 5.14
N LEU A 61 -7.31 11.86 4.17
CA LEU A 61 -8.62 11.44 3.66
C LEU A 61 -9.27 10.32 4.48
N LYS A 62 -8.65 9.87 5.58
CA LYS A 62 -9.09 8.73 6.40
C LYS A 62 -9.25 7.42 5.61
N ARG A 63 -8.43 7.24 4.58
CA ARG A 63 -8.42 6.08 3.67
C ARG A 63 -7.11 5.31 3.71
N LEU A 64 -6.59 5.07 4.92
CA LEU A 64 -5.38 4.26 5.10
C LEU A 64 -5.55 2.80 4.63
N ASP A 65 -6.79 2.31 4.57
CA ASP A 65 -7.16 1.03 3.93
C ASP A 65 -6.73 0.97 2.45
N LEU A 66 -6.58 2.13 1.80
CA LEU A 66 -6.18 2.23 0.41
C LEU A 66 -4.66 2.33 0.17
N THR A 67 -3.86 2.20 1.22
CA THR A 67 -2.39 2.31 1.12
C THR A 67 -1.73 0.97 0.77
N VAL A 68 -0.53 1.06 0.20
CA VAL A 68 0.33 -0.11 -0.05
C VAL A 68 0.60 -0.87 1.25
N GLU A 69 0.89 -0.14 2.33
CA GLU A 69 1.13 -0.71 3.65
C GLU A 69 -0.05 -1.55 4.13
N ALA A 70 -1.28 -1.06 3.97
CA ALA A 70 -2.49 -1.79 4.37
C ALA A 70 -2.73 -3.05 3.53
N VAL A 71 -2.37 -3.04 2.24
CA VAL A 71 -2.44 -4.25 1.40
C VAL A 71 -1.33 -5.24 1.78
N ALA A 72 -0.10 -4.77 2.00
CA ALA A 72 1.05 -5.62 2.28
C ALA A 72 0.90 -6.43 3.59
N VAL A 73 0.26 -5.85 4.60
CA VAL A 73 0.06 -6.53 5.91
C VAL A 73 -1.10 -7.54 5.91
N ARG A 74 -1.88 -7.65 4.83
CA ARG A 74 -2.97 -8.62 4.76
C ARG A 74 -2.41 -10.05 4.83
N PRO A 75 -3.03 -10.97 5.60
CA PRO A 75 -2.48 -12.31 5.82
C PRO A 75 -2.15 -13.10 4.55
N GLU A 76 -2.93 -12.91 3.48
CA GLU A 76 -2.76 -13.56 2.19
C GLU A 76 -1.48 -13.12 1.46
N PHE A 77 -1.02 -11.89 1.67
CA PHE A 77 0.10 -11.25 0.98
C PHE A 77 1.34 -11.07 1.86
N ALA A 78 1.20 -11.09 3.19
CA ALA A 78 2.30 -10.79 4.10
C ALA A 78 3.55 -11.66 3.88
N ASN A 79 3.37 -12.88 3.38
CA ASN A 79 4.46 -13.81 3.06
C ASN A 79 5.23 -13.50 1.77
N LEU A 80 4.78 -12.52 0.97
CA LEU A 80 5.53 -12.00 -0.18
C LEU A 80 6.65 -11.05 0.25
N PHE A 81 6.50 -10.45 1.43
CA PHE A 81 7.39 -9.43 1.95
C PHE A 81 8.31 -10.00 3.02
N THR A 82 9.42 -9.32 3.28
CA THR A 82 10.27 -9.70 4.41
C THR A 82 9.59 -9.32 5.73
N PRO A 83 9.95 -9.97 6.86
CA PRO A 83 9.45 -9.57 8.17
C PRO A 83 9.69 -8.08 8.48
N ASP A 84 10.80 -7.51 8.02
CA ASP A 84 11.11 -6.09 8.20
C ASP A 84 10.20 -5.18 7.38
N ASP A 85 9.90 -5.55 6.13
CA ASP A 85 8.95 -4.83 5.28
C ASP A 85 7.55 -4.78 5.94
N ILE A 86 7.08 -5.90 6.50
CA ILE A 86 5.81 -5.99 7.23
C ILE A 86 5.85 -5.18 8.52
N LYS A 87 6.97 -5.21 9.25
CA LYS A 87 7.16 -4.42 10.48
C LYS A 87 7.12 -2.91 10.18
N VAL A 88 7.73 -2.46 9.08
CA VAL A 88 7.67 -1.05 8.65
C VAL A 88 6.25 -0.64 8.32
N SER A 89 5.53 -1.45 7.54
CA SER A 89 4.13 -1.20 7.16
C SER A 89 3.22 -1.09 8.39
N ASN A 90 3.26 -2.08 9.30
CA ASN A 90 2.49 -2.05 10.55
C ASN A 90 2.83 -0.85 11.42
N ARG A 91 4.13 -0.51 11.55
CA ARG A 91 4.55 0.67 12.33
C ARG A 91 3.98 1.96 11.75
N ARG A 92 4.03 2.15 10.42
CA ARG A 92 3.47 3.34 9.77
C ARG A 92 1.95 3.41 9.96
N LEU A 93 1.24 2.31 9.74
CA LEU A 93 -0.20 2.24 9.95
C LEU A 93 -0.58 2.63 11.38
N ALA A 94 0.09 2.03 12.38
CA ALA A 94 -0.15 2.33 13.79
C ALA A 94 0.19 3.79 14.16
N GLN A 95 1.32 4.33 13.67
CA GLN A 95 1.72 5.73 13.91
C GLN A 95 0.67 6.73 13.45
N TYR A 96 -0.09 6.40 12.42
CA TYR A 96 -1.12 7.26 11.83
C TYR A 96 -2.55 6.85 12.25
N GLY A 97 -2.68 6.00 13.29
CA GLY A 97 -3.95 5.65 13.93
C GLY A 97 -4.76 4.57 13.21
N TYR A 98 -4.17 3.85 12.25
CA TYR A 98 -4.82 2.70 11.64
C TYR A 98 -4.68 1.48 12.55
N SER A 99 -5.78 1.11 13.18
CA SER A 99 -5.93 -0.20 13.81
C SER A 99 -6.41 -1.14 12.72
N SER A 100 -5.55 -2.06 12.24
CA SER A 100 -6.05 -3.23 11.52
C SER A 100 -6.97 -3.95 12.49
N GLY A 101 -8.28 -3.72 12.38
CA GLY A 101 -9.27 -4.19 13.33
C GLY A 101 -9.01 -5.66 13.65
N GLY A 102 -8.74 -5.93 14.92
CA GLY A 102 -8.75 -7.29 15.44
C GLY A 102 -10.10 -7.89 15.12
N ILE A 103 -10.06 -9.01 14.40
CA ILE A 103 -11.08 -10.05 14.48
C ILE A 103 -10.52 -11.17 15.36
#